data_AF-A0A5C5UK72-F1
#
_entry.id   AF-A0A5C5UK72-F1
#
_cell.length_a   1.000
_cell.length_b   1.000
_cell.length_c   1.000
_cell.angle_alpha   90.00
_cell.angle_beta   90.00
_cell.angle_gamma   90.00
#
_symmetry.space_group_name_H-M   'P 1'
#
loop_
_entity.id
_entity.type
_entity.pdbx_description
1 polymer ?
#
loop_
_entity_poly.entity_id
_entity_poly.type
_entity_poly.pdbx_seq_one_letter_code
_entity_poly.pdbx_strand_id
1 'polypeptide(L)'
;MGKIYISQEEWGSEEEFIIFNDFQKVSKWYIGPSEYEDYDDRTREFLSDFICTQDSFPVFLTFEPYSDQSVKFEKLLNDNTISYTSRVEGIGNRTFPVFTITLKNKQDLQLVLEETFWMAAANQFFAFSFTDNCTYKLIMKKILGRKEKPYMLPYFQMEEDSTVKTTWHDGQGFNLYTSNERYKTLERLISQLPKGTIVENE
;
A
#
# COMPACT_ATOMS: atom_id res chain seq x y z
N MET A 1 -18.14 1.21 12.41
CA MET A 1 -16.88 1.91 12.11
C MET A 1 -15.97 1.77 13.31
N GLY A 2 -14.85 1.08 13.13
CA GLY A 2 -13.86 0.90 14.18
C GLY A 2 -13.18 2.23 14.53
N LYS A 3 -12.64 2.30 15.74
CA LYS A 3 -11.77 3.39 16.15
C LYS A 3 -10.39 3.18 15.51
N ILE A 4 -9.77 4.28 15.11
CA ILE A 4 -8.44 4.26 14.51
C ILE A 4 -7.45 5.07 15.35
N TYR A 5 -6.19 4.68 15.24
CA TYR A 5 -5.04 5.41 15.73
C TYR A 5 -4.25 5.97 14.55
N ILE A 6 -3.76 7.21 14.68
CA ILE A 6 -2.90 7.85 13.68
C ILE A 6 -1.64 8.39 14.36
N SER A 7 -0.47 7.90 13.96
CA SER A 7 0.83 8.45 14.36
C SER A 7 1.60 8.99 13.17
N GLN A 8 2.40 10.04 13.42
CA GLN A 8 3.46 10.42 12.48
C GLN A 8 4.64 9.48 12.70
N GLU A 9 5.14 8.89 11.62
CA GLU A 9 6.26 7.96 11.68
C GLU A 9 7.52 8.59 11.11
N GLU A 10 8.67 8.27 11.70
CA GLU A 10 9.96 8.64 11.13
C GLU A 10 10.31 7.75 9.92
N TRP A 11 11.18 8.31 9.07
CA TRP A 11 11.77 7.62 7.93
C TRP A 11 12.97 6.78 8.34
N GLY A 12 13.28 5.75 7.55
CA GLY A 12 14.57 5.06 7.64
C GLY A 12 14.61 3.95 8.66
N SER A 13 13.47 3.35 9.01
CA SER A 13 13.50 2.06 9.70
C SER A 13 14.14 1.02 8.78
N GLU A 14 14.89 0.08 9.34
CA GLU A 14 15.50 -0.99 8.55
C GLU A 14 14.46 -1.89 7.86
N GLU A 15 13.21 -1.82 8.31
CA GLU A 15 12.04 -2.53 7.80
C GLU A 15 11.37 -1.83 6.61
N GLU A 16 11.84 -0.66 6.17
CA GLU A 16 11.33 -0.03 4.96
C GLU A 16 11.85 -0.74 3.70
N PHE A 17 10.96 -1.49 3.04
CA PHE A 17 11.20 -2.16 1.75
C PHE A 17 10.53 -1.42 0.58
N ILE A 18 10.48 -0.08 0.66
CA ILE A 18 9.98 0.83 -0.36
C ILE A 18 10.96 1.99 -0.53
N ILE A 19 11.07 2.52 -1.75
CA ILE A 19 11.98 3.62 -2.06
C ILE A 19 11.19 4.78 -2.69
N PHE A 20 11.56 6.01 -2.36
CA PHE A 20 11.03 7.22 -2.97
C PHE A 20 12.15 8.08 -3.57
N ASN A 21 11.86 8.82 -4.64
CA ASN A 21 12.79 9.76 -5.29
C ASN A 21 13.22 10.94 -4.39
N ASP A 22 12.33 11.46 -3.55
CA ASP A 22 12.56 12.62 -2.67
C ASP A 22 11.83 12.45 -1.33
N PHE A 23 12.27 11.47 -0.53
CA PHE A 23 11.63 11.13 0.75
C PHE A 23 11.58 12.30 1.75
N GLN A 24 12.48 13.28 1.64
CA GLN A 24 12.53 14.44 2.53
C GLN A 24 11.30 15.35 2.41
N LYS A 25 10.58 15.30 1.28
CA LYS A 25 9.35 16.07 1.06
C LYS A 25 8.08 15.27 1.29
N VAL A 26 8.20 14.01 1.69
CA VAL A 26 7.08 13.08 1.87
C VAL A 26 6.78 12.95 3.36
N SER A 27 5.55 13.27 3.75
CA SER A 27 5.04 12.95 5.09
C SER A 27 4.70 11.46 5.16
N LYS A 28 4.96 10.84 6.32
CA LYS A 28 4.64 9.44 6.60
C LYS A 28 3.74 9.37 7.83
N TRP A 29 2.61 8.69 7.68
CA TRP A 29 1.65 8.44 8.75
C TRP A 29 1.41 6.94 8.85
N TYR A 30 1.35 6.41 10.06
CA TYR A 30 0.71 5.12 10.29
C TYR A 30 -0.76 5.35 10.62
N ILE A 31 -1.63 4.53 10.03
CA ILE A 31 -3.06 4.53 10.29
C ILE A 31 -3.50 3.08 10.50
N GLY A 32 -4.06 2.77 11.65
CA GLY A 32 -4.48 1.41 11.97
C GLY A 32 -5.64 1.36 12.97
N PRO A 33 -6.22 0.17 13.16
CA PRO A 33 -7.25 -0.02 14.18
C PRO A 33 -6.67 0.21 15.58
N SER A 34 -7.44 0.87 16.47
CA SER A 34 -7.05 1.05 17.87
C SER A 34 -7.06 -0.26 18.68
N GLU A 35 -7.77 -1.27 18.17
CA GLU A 35 -7.96 -2.56 18.82
C GLU A 35 -7.32 -3.69 17.99
N TYR A 36 -6.85 -4.72 18.68
CA TYR A 36 -6.18 -5.88 18.08
C TYR A 36 -7.12 -7.01 17.64
N GLU A 37 -8.44 -6.87 17.83
CA GLU A 37 -9.40 -7.88 17.39
C GLU A 37 -9.78 -7.66 15.92
N ASP A 38 -9.68 -8.70 15.10
CA ASP A 38 -9.98 -8.69 13.66
C ASP A 38 -9.30 -7.51 12.93
N TYR A 39 -8.05 -7.21 13.31
CA TYR A 39 -7.37 -5.99 12.87
C TYR A 39 -7.15 -5.93 11.36
N ASP A 40 -6.95 -7.08 10.72
CA ASP A 40 -6.71 -7.22 9.29
C ASP A 40 -7.99 -6.93 8.50
N ASP A 41 -9.11 -7.52 8.91
CA ASP A 41 -10.42 -7.23 8.32
C ASP A 41 -10.83 -5.77 8.54
N ARG A 42 -10.64 -5.24 9.76
CA ARG A 42 -10.88 -3.82 10.04
C ARG A 42 -10.00 -2.91 9.20
N THR A 43 -8.76 -3.29 8.95
CA THR A 43 -7.83 -2.54 8.09
C THR A 43 -8.30 -2.58 6.64
N ARG A 44 -8.70 -3.74 6.11
CA ARG A 44 -9.25 -3.90 4.76
C ARG A 44 -10.48 -3.02 4.54
N GLU A 45 -11.44 -3.09 5.45
CA GLU A 45 -12.68 -2.29 5.40
C GLU A 45 -12.38 -0.79 5.45
N PHE A 46 -11.56 -0.37 6.42
CA PHE A 46 -11.21 1.03 6.57
C PHE A 46 -10.40 1.57 5.38
N LEU A 47 -9.48 0.79 4.82
CA LEU A 47 -8.72 1.15 3.63
C LEU A 47 -9.64 1.33 2.41
N SER A 48 -10.60 0.43 2.22
CA SER A 48 -11.64 0.54 1.20
C SER A 48 -12.44 1.84 1.37
N ASP A 49 -12.96 2.10 2.56
CA ASP A 49 -13.76 3.29 2.86
C ASP A 49 -12.95 4.58 2.71
N PHE A 50 -11.70 4.57 3.18
CA PHE A 50 -10.79 5.70 3.05
C PHE A 50 -10.56 6.04 1.58
N ILE A 51 -10.22 5.06 0.74
CA ILE A 51 -10.01 5.26 -0.70
C ILE A 51 -11.29 5.75 -1.37
N CYS A 52 -12.44 5.13 -1.08
CA CYS A 52 -13.73 5.53 -1.64
C CYS A 52 -14.13 6.97 -1.26
N THR A 53 -13.79 7.41 -0.04
CA THR A 53 -14.09 8.77 0.44
C THR A 53 -13.34 9.84 -0.34
N GLN A 54 -12.18 9.51 -0.92
CA GLN A 54 -11.42 10.47 -1.71
C GLN A 54 -12.03 10.72 -3.09
N ASP A 55 -12.84 9.78 -3.59
CA ASP A 55 -13.46 9.80 -4.93
C ASP A 55 -12.43 10.05 -6.08
N SER A 56 -11.21 9.53 -5.89
CA SER A 56 -10.07 9.78 -6.79
C SER A 56 -9.75 8.57 -7.67
N PHE A 57 -10.75 7.92 -8.25
CA PHE A 57 -10.52 6.84 -9.22
C PHE A 57 -9.99 7.41 -10.56
N PRO A 58 -9.11 6.68 -11.27
CA PRO A 58 -8.62 5.34 -10.96
C PRO A 58 -7.59 5.30 -9.83
N VAL A 59 -7.57 4.17 -9.11
CA VAL A 59 -6.56 3.86 -8.10
C VAL A 59 -5.73 2.68 -8.60
N PHE A 60 -4.43 2.72 -8.36
CA PHE A 60 -3.51 1.67 -8.76
C PHE A 60 -3.15 0.82 -7.55
N LEU A 61 -3.35 -0.49 -7.65
CA LEU A 61 -2.85 -1.46 -6.67
C LEU A 61 -1.63 -2.16 -7.27
N THR A 62 -0.45 -2.01 -6.67
CA THR A 62 0.73 -2.80 -7.00
C THR A 62 1.02 -3.81 -5.90
N PHE A 63 1.19 -5.08 -6.26
CA PHE A 63 1.51 -6.13 -5.30
C PHE A 63 2.37 -7.25 -5.91
N GLU A 64 3.03 -8.00 -5.03
CA GLU A 64 3.94 -9.12 -5.37
C GLU A 64 3.26 -10.46 -5.01
N PRO A 65 2.49 -11.09 -5.93
CA PRO A 65 1.88 -12.37 -5.63
C PRO A 65 2.92 -13.48 -5.49
N TYR A 66 2.57 -14.53 -4.74
CA TYR A 66 3.31 -15.79 -4.86
C TYR A 66 3.16 -16.34 -6.29
N SER A 67 4.22 -16.94 -6.82
CA SER A 67 4.27 -17.39 -8.22
C SER A 67 3.14 -18.36 -8.58
N ASP A 68 2.71 -19.20 -7.64
CA ASP A 68 1.61 -20.15 -7.80
C ASP A 68 0.21 -19.50 -7.76
N GLN A 69 0.10 -18.27 -7.27
CA GLN A 69 -1.17 -17.52 -7.23
C GLN A 69 -1.41 -16.65 -8.47
N SER A 70 -0.37 -16.39 -9.28
CA SER A 70 -0.46 -15.47 -10.42
C SER A 70 -1.56 -15.85 -11.41
N VAL A 71 -1.68 -17.14 -11.76
CA VAL A 71 -2.72 -17.64 -12.69
C VAL A 71 -4.14 -17.44 -12.13
N LYS A 72 -4.32 -17.60 -10.81
CA LYS A 72 -5.60 -17.37 -10.15
C LYS A 72 -6.00 -15.89 -10.23
N PHE A 73 -5.05 -14.98 -9.99
CA PHE A 73 -5.30 -13.54 -10.06
C PHE A 73 -5.55 -13.05 -11.49
N GLU A 74 -4.79 -13.52 -12.47
CA GLU A 74 -5.06 -13.19 -13.89
C GLU A 74 -6.47 -13.62 -14.29
N LYS A 75 -6.89 -14.83 -13.90
CA LYS A 75 -8.26 -15.31 -14.16
C LYS A 75 -9.30 -14.40 -13.50
N LEU A 76 -9.14 -14.10 -12.21
CA LEU A 76 -10.05 -13.21 -11.47
C LEU A 76 -10.20 -11.85 -12.18
N LEU A 77 -9.09 -11.23 -12.56
CA LEU A 77 -9.07 -9.91 -13.19
C LEU A 77 -9.67 -9.94 -14.60
N ASN A 78 -9.34 -10.97 -15.39
CA ASN A 78 -9.90 -11.16 -16.73
C ASN A 78 -11.42 -11.41 -16.70
N ASP A 79 -11.89 -12.30 -15.82
CA ASP A 79 -13.32 -12.64 -15.69
C ASP A 79 -14.17 -11.42 -15.30
N ASN A 80 -13.59 -10.48 -14.54
CA ASN A 80 -14.25 -9.24 -14.11
C ASN A 80 -13.91 -8.03 -14.99
N THR A 81 -13.19 -8.22 -16.10
CA THR A 81 -12.78 -7.14 -17.02
C THR A 81 -11.99 -6.00 -16.32
N ILE A 82 -11.23 -6.35 -15.27
CA ILE A 82 -10.38 -5.40 -14.54
C ILE A 82 -9.05 -5.26 -15.26
N SER A 83 -8.64 -4.01 -15.53
CA SER A 83 -7.39 -3.73 -16.23
C SER A 83 -6.19 -3.94 -15.32
N TYR A 84 -5.15 -4.63 -15.79
CA TYR A 84 -3.91 -4.82 -15.06
C TYR A 84 -2.72 -4.95 -16.01
N THR A 85 -1.52 -4.78 -15.45
CA THR A 85 -0.26 -5.21 -16.05
C THR A 85 0.39 -6.24 -15.14
N SER A 86 1.09 -7.19 -15.74
CA SER A 86 1.89 -8.21 -15.05
C SER A 86 3.30 -8.18 -15.63
N ARG A 87 4.30 -8.21 -14.75
CA ARG A 87 5.72 -8.24 -15.12
C ARG A 87 6.49 -9.10 -14.14
N VAL A 88 7.72 -9.43 -14.50
CA VAL A 88 8.64 -10.18 -13.64
C VAL A 88 9.77 -9.26 -13.23
N GLU A 89 9.97 -9.10 -11.93
CA GLU A 89 11.06 -8.35 -11.33
C GLU A 89 12.03 -9.31 -10.62
N GLY A 90 13.24 -8.83 -10.31
CA GLY A 90 14.19 -9.58 -9.49
C GLY A 90 15.64 -9.56 -9.98
N ILE A 91 16.47 -10.41 -9.40
CA ILE A 91 17.93 -10.41 -9.60
C ILE A 91 18.41 -11.84 -9.87
N GLY A 92 19.00 -12.05 -11.05
CA GLY A 92 19.49 -13.37 -11.47
C GLY A 92 18.37 -14.40 -11.42
N ASN A 93 18.58 -15.48 -10.66
CA ASN A 93 17.58 -16.56 -10.54
C ASN A 93 16.48 -16.27 -9.50
N ARG A 94 16.56 -15.15 -8.77
CA ARG A 94 15.56 -14.74 -7.78
C ARG A 94 14.61 -13.74 -8.42
N THR A 95 13.63 -14.27 -9.13
CA THR A 95 12.60 -13.48 -9.81
C THR A 95 11.24 -13.70 -9.14
N PHE A 96 10.37 -12.71 -9.24
CA PHE A 96 9.03 -12.72 -8.68
C PHE A 96 8.07 -11.95 -9.59
N PRO A 97 6.79 -12.35 -9.65
CA PRO A 97 5.79 -11.62 -10.40
C PRO A 97 5.41 -10.32 -9.68
N VAL A 98 5.06 -9.30 -10.45
CA VAL A 98 4.51 -8.04 -9.96
C VAL A 98 3.29 -7.70 -10.79
N PHE A 99 2.20 -7.43 -10.09
CA PHE A 99 0.94 -7.00 -10.69
C PHE A 99 0.69 -5.54 -10.36
N THR A 100 0.27 -4.78 -11.36
CA THR A 100 -0.27 -3.43 -11.17
C THR A 100 -1.69 -3.40 -11.74
N ILE A 101 -2.68 -3.34 -10.85
CA ILE A 101 -4.11 -3.32 -11.20
C ILE A 101 -4.60 -1.88 -11.25
N THR A 102 -5.34 -1.52 -12.30
CA THR A 102 -6.05 -0.23 -12.41
C THR A 102 -7.51 -0.40 -12.00
N LEU A 103 -7.82 0.03 -10.79
CA LEU A 103 -9.16 -0.02 -10.21
C LEU A 103 -9.91 1.25 -10.63
N LYS A 104 -11.01 1.11 -11.38
CA LYS A 104 -11.71 2.26 -11.98
C LYS A 104 -12.89 2.75 -11.16
N ASN A 105 -13.35 1.94 -10.21
CA ASN A 105 -14.53 2.22 -9.43
C ASN A 105 -14.48 1.48 -8.09
N LYS A 106 -15.45 1.80 -7.23
CA LYS A 106 -15.62 1.19 -5.91
C LYS A 106 -15.82 -0.32 -5.96
N GLN A 107 -16.58 -0.83 -6.93
CA GLN A 107 -16.87 -2.25 -7.04
C GLN A 107 -15.60 -3.06 -7.35
N ASP A 108 -14.77 -2.59 -8.27
CA ASP A 108 -13.47 -3.20 -8.60
C ASP A 108 -12.57 -3.22 -7.36
N LEU A 109 -12.49 -2.08 -6.64
CA LEU A 109 -11.69 -1.96 -5.43
C LEU A 109 -12.13 -2.96 -4.36
N GLN A 110 -13.43 -3.04 -4.09
CA GLN A 110 -13.98 -3.93 -3.06
C GLN A 110 -13.74 -5.40 -3.42
N LEU A 111 -13.99 -5.79 -4.67
CA LEU A 111 -13.74 -7.15 -5.14
C LEU A 111 -12.26 -7.53 -5.01
N VAL A 112 -11.36 -6.66 -5.47
CA VAL A 112 -9.92 -6.94 -5.43
C VAL A 112 -9.40 -6.99 -4.00
N LEU A 113 -9.85 -6.09 -3.12
CA LEU A 113 -9.49 -6.16 -1.71
C LEU A 113 -9.97 -7.46 -1.06
N GLU A 114 -11.22 -7.87 -1.29
CA GLU A 114 -11.75 -9.13 -0.76
C GLU A 114 -10.90 -10.34 -1.16
N GLU A 115 -10.49 -10.39 -2.43
CA GLU A 115 -9.81 -11.57 -2.99
C GLU A 115 -8.29 -11.57 -2.75
N THR A 116 -7.69 -10.40 -2.46
CA THR A 116 -6.23 -10.23 -2.44
C THR A 116 -5.66 -9.67 -1.16
N PHE A 117 -6.45 -9.10 -0.24
CA PHE A 117 -5.90 -8.45 0.96
C PHE A 117 -5.19 -9.42 1.91
N TRP A 118 -5.54 -10.71 1.88
CA TRP A 118 -4.77 -11.74 2.59
C TRP A 118 -3.29 -11.78 2.21
N MET A 119 -2.91 -11.30 1.02
CA MET A 119 -1.50 -11.14 0.61
C MET A 119 -0.77 -10.11 1.48
N ALA A 120 -1.43 -8.99 1.76
CA ALA A 120 -0.94 -7.99 2.70
C ALA A 120 -0.80 -8.58 4.11
N ALA A 121 -1.82 -9.33 4.56
CA ALA A 121 -1.79 -10.02 5.85
C ALA A 121 -0.68 -11.09 5.93
N ALA A 122 -0.26 -11.63 4.79
CA ALA A 122 0.88 -12.54 4.68
C ALA A 122 2.25 -11.82 4.50
N ASN A 123 2.31 -10.52 4.76
CA ASN A 123 3.49 -9.66 4.61
C ASN A 123 4.06 -9.63 3.18
N GLN A 124 3.25 -9.88 2.16
CA GLN A 124 3.65 -9.61 0.78
C GLN A 124 3.48 -8.13 0.47
N PHE A 125 4.34 -7.59 -0.40
CA PHE A 125 4.25 -6.20 -0.80
C PHE A 125 2.87 -5.91 -1.41
N PHE A 126 2.19 -4.92 -0.86
CA PHE A 126 0.83 -4.55 -1.23
C PHE A 126 0.63 -3.04 -1.06
N ALA A 127 0.49 -2.33 -2.17
CA ALA A 127 0.51 -0.88 -2.17
C ALA A 127 -0.54 -0.24 -3.08
N PHE A 128 -1.28 0.74 -2.56
CA PHE A 128 -2.18 1.57 -3.33
C PHE A 128 -1.57 2.93 -3.65
N SER A 129 -1.73 3.42 -4.86
CA SER A 129 -1.37 4.78 -5.27
C SER A 129 -2.48 5.41 -6.11
N PHE A 130 -2.56 6.75 -6.11
CA PHE A 130 -3.47 7.48 -7.00
C PHE A 130 -2.88 7.76 -8.40
N THR A 131 -1.64 7.35 -8.62
CA THR A 131 -0.93 7.47 -9.91
C THR A 131 -0.18 6.17 -10.21
N ASP A 132 -0.01 5.87 -11.50
CA ASP A 132 0.80 4.74 -11.96
C ASP A 132 2.28 5.12 -11.97
N ASN A 133 2.88 5.16 -10.79
CA ASN A 133 4.24 5.68 -10.57
C ASN A 133 5.17 4.68 -9.88
N CYS A 134 4.77 3.40 -9.83
CA CYS A 134 5.55 2.33 -9.23
C CYS A 134 6.43 1.63 -10.28
N THR A 135 7.74 1.63 -10.03
CA THR A 135 8.74 0.84 -10.74
C THR A 135 9.56 0.05 -9.73
N TYR A 136 10.56 -0.71 -10.17
CA TYR A 136 11.48 -1.40 -9.26
C TYR A 136 12.91 -0.93 -9.48
N LYS A 137 13.67 -0.86 -8.38
CA LYS A 137 15.08 -0.50 -8.42
C LYS A 137 15.92 -1.49 -7.63
N LEU A 138 17.08 -1.79 -8.20
CA LEU A 138 18.13 -2.53 -7.53
C LEU A 138 18.83 -1.61 -6.53
N ILE A 139 18.80 -1.98 -5.25
CA ILE A 139 19.55 -1.29 -4.19
C ILE A 139 20.39 -2.26 -3.37
N MET A 140 21.47 -1.74 -2.80
CA MET A 140 22.20 -2.44 -1.75
C MET A 140 21.58 -2.07 -0.40
N LYS A 141 21.11 -3.07 0.35
CA LYS A 141 20.53 -2.86 1.68
C LYS A 141 21.23 -3.74 2.70
N LYS A 142 21.57 -3.15 3.84
CA LYS A 142 22.05 -3.85 5.03
C LYS A 142 20.87 -4.01 5.99
N ILE A 143 20.63 -5.24 6.41
CA ILE A 143 19.65 -5.58 7.45
C ILE A 143 20.43 -5.94 8.71
N LEU A 144 19.97 -5.58 9.89
CA LEU A 144 20.64 -5.86 11.17
C LEU A 144 21.05 -7.34 11.26
N GLY A 145 22.32 -7.56 11.62
CA GLY A 145 22.89 -8.90 11.73
C GLY A 145 23.14 -9.61 10.38
N ARG A 146 22.90 -8.97 9.24
CA ARG A 146 23.15 -9.53 7.90
C ARG A 146 24.17 -8.69 7.12
N LYS A 147 24.88 -9.36 6.21
CA LYS A 147 25.71 -8.68 5.21
C LYS A 147 24.83 -7.86 4.28
N GLU A 148 25.38 -6.74 3.81
CA GLU A 148 24.77 -5.96 2.75
C GLU A 148 24.58 -6.84 1.50
N LYS A 149 23.38 -6.79 0.92
CA LYS A 149 23.01 -7.59 -0.23
C LYS A 149 22.16 -6.76 -1.20
N PRO A 150 22.16 -7.12 -2.49
CA PRO A 150 21.30 -6.48 -3.47
C PRO A 150 19.84 -6.95 -3.26
N TYR A 151 18.91 -6.00 -3.31
CA TYR A 151 17.46 -6.20 -3.29
C TYR A 151 16.83 -5.44 -4.45
N MET A 152 15.83 -6.05 -5.09
CA MET A 152 14.98 -5.38 -6.06
C MET A 152 13.74 -4.92 -5.31
N LEU A 153 13.57 -3.61 -5.13
CA LEU A 153 12.50 -3.05 -4.30
C LEU A 153 11.57 -2.13 -5.09
N PRO A 154 10.29 -2.04 -4.68
CA PRO A 154 9.36 -1.03 -5.16
C PRO A 154 9.93 0.38 -5.01
N TYR A 155 9.87 1.15 -6.09
CA TYR A 155 10.28 2.54 -6.17
C TYR A 155 9.11 3.38 -6.68
N PHE A 156 8.69 4.35 -5.88
CA PHE A 156 7.65 5.28 -6.23
C PHE A 156 8.23 6.65 -6.56
N GLN A 157 7.88 7.18 -7.72
CA GLN A 157 8.19 8.55 -8.09
C GLN A 157 7.13 9.48 -7.51
N MET A 158 7.45 10.16 -6.41
CA MET A 158 6.58 11.11 -5.73
C MET A 158 6.71 12.49 -6.38
N GLU A 159 5.61 12.96 -6.97
CA GLU A 159 5.43 14.33 -7.49
C GLU A 159 4.68 15.19 -6.45
N GLU A 160 4.35 16.45 -6.72
CA GLU A 160 3.72 17.37 -5.73
C GLU A 160 2.37 16.88 -5.17
N ASP A 161 1.66 15.97 -5.86
CA ASP A 161 0.34 15.46 -5.46
C ASP A 161 0.31 13.91 -5.49
N SER A 162 1.27 13.29 -4.82
CA SER A 162 1.39 11.83 -4.76
C SER A 162 1.04 11.29 -3.38
N THR A 163 0.33 10.17 -3.36
CA THR A 163 0.04 9.42 -2.15
C THR A 163 0.16 7.93 -2.44
N VAL A 164 0.90 7.23 -1.59
CA VAL A 164 1.08 5.77 -1.60
C VAL A 164 0.65 5.24 -0.24
N LYS A 165 -0.17 4.19 -0.20
CA LYS A 165 -0.48 3.44 1.02
C LYS A 165 0.13 2.07 0.93
N THR A 166 0.86 1.63 1.94
CA THR A 166 1.37 0.25 2.04
C THR A 166 0.86 -0.36 3.32
N THR A 167 0.30 -1.56 3.25
CA THR A 167 -0.14 -2.28 4.46
C THR A 167 1.03 -2.51 5.41
N TRP A 168 0.77 -2.34 6.70
CA TRP A 168 1.72 -2.63 7.75
C TRP A 168 1.64 -4.11 8.14
N HIS A 169 2.67 -4.61 8.84
CA HIS A 169 2.87 -6.03 9.15
C HIS A 169 1.59 -6.75 9.55
N ASP A 170 1.45 -7.98 9.05
CA ASP A 170 0.31 -8.88 9.23
C ASP A 170 -1.06 -8.30 8.84
N GLY A 171 -1.09 -7.13 8.17
CA GLY A 171 -2.32 -6.42 7.83
C GLY A 171 -2.81 -5.48 8.93
N GLN A 172 -2.00 -5.22 9.96
CA GLN A 172 -2.35 -4.34 11.08
C GLN A 172 -2.16 -2.87 10.71
N GLY A 173 -3.13 -2.29 10.01
CA GLY A 173 -3.07 -0.92 9.54
C GLY A 173 -2.24 -0.75 8.26
N PHE A 174 -1.94 0.49 7.92
CA PHE A 174 -1.13 0.84 6.77
C PHE A 174 -0.35 2.14 7.01
N ASN A 175 0.79 2.24 6.34
CA ASN A 175 1.51 3.50 6.20
C ASN A 175 0.95 4.28 5.02
N LEU A 176 0.70 5.57 5.22
CA LEU A 176 0.38 6.55 4.19
C LEU A 176 1.60 7.45 3.98
N TYR A 177 2.18 7.37 2.80
CA TYR A 177 3.27 8.21 2.32
C TYR A 177 2.69 9.25 1.37
N THR A 178 2.94 10.54 1.61
CA THR A 178 2.28 11.59 0.85
C THR A 178 3.11 12.85 0.69
N SER A 179 3.12 13.38 -0.53
CA SER A 179 3.48 14.78 -0.84
C SER A 179 2.23 15.66 -1.00
N ASN A 180 1.04 15.05 -1.16
CA ASN A 180 -0.23 15.76 -1.26
C ASN A 180 -0.55 16.55 0.02
N GLU A 181 -0.77 17.85 -0.14
CA GLU A 181 -1.10 18.82 0.93
C GLU A 181 -2.35 18.43 1.74
N ARG A 182 -3.31 17.69 1.16
CA ARG A 182 -4.52 17.21 1.87
C ARG A 182 -4.22 16.25 3.02
N TYR A 183 -3.05 15.61 3.00
CA TYR A 183 -2.66 14.62 4.00
C TYR A 183 -1.37 15.02 4.75
N LYS A 184 -0.88 16.24 4.55
CA LYS A 184 0.46 16.64 4.99
C LYS A 184 0.59 16.87 6.50
N THR A 185 -0.49 17.31 7.15
CA THR A 185 -0.58 17.47 8.62
C THR A 185 -1.66 16.55 9.17
N LEU A 186 -1.59 16.26 10.47
CA LEU A 186 -2.58 15.41 11.13
C LEU A 186 -4.00 15.96 10.98
N GLU A 187 -4.21 17.27 11.18
CA GLU A 187 -5.52 17.90 11.07
C GLU A 187 -6.09 17.77 9.66
N ARG A 188 -5.23 17.95 8.65
CA ARG A 188 -5.61 17.81 7.25
C ARG A 188 -5.95 16.36 6.94
N LEU A 189 -5.12 15.40 7.35
CA LEU A 189 -5.42 13.98 7.20
C LEU A 189 -6.75 13.60 7.86
N ILE A 190 -6.99 14.03 9.10
CA ILE A 190 -8.25 13.78 9.83
C ILE A 190 -9.45 14.34 9.07
N SER A 191 -9.31 15.53 8.46
CA SER A 191 -10.39 16.14 7.66
C SER A 191 -10.79 15.35 6.41
N GLN A 192 -9.94 14.43 5.95
CA GLN A 192 -10.17 13.58 4.77
C GLN A 192 -10.65 12.17 5.12
N LEU A 193 -10.82 11.87 6.41
CA LEU A 193 -11.29 10.56 6.84
C LEU A 193 -12.77 10.34 6.48
N PRO A 194 -13.19 9.07 6.29
CA PRO A 194 -14.60 8.73 6.16
C PRO A 194 -15.45 9.33 7.29
N LYS A 195 -16.67 9.80 6.97
CA LYS A 195 -17.57 10.39 7.96
C LYS A 195 -17.88 9.39 9.08
N GLY A 196 -17.77 9.84 10.33
CA GLY A 196 -18.02 9.00 11.51
C GLY A 196 -16.81 8.21 12.00
N THR A 197 -15.65 8.37 11.37
CA THR A 197 -14.38 7.85 11.90
C THR A 197 -14.07 8.47 13.26
N ILE A 198 -13.77 7.63 14.25
CA ILE A 198 -13.34 8.04 15.59
C ILE A 198 -11.82 7.87 15.66
N VAL A 199 -11.10 8.97 15.92
CA VAL A 199 -9.64 8.98 16.06
C VAL A 199 -9.29 9.00 17.54
N GLU A 200 -8.55 8.00 18.00
CA GLU A 200 -8.03 7.91 19.37
C GLU A 200 -6.54 8.21 19.39
N ASN A 201 -6.19 9.50 19.29
CA ASN A 201 -4.82 9.95 19.51
C ASN A 201 -4.74 10.44 20.96
N GLU A 202 -3.88 9.83 21.78
CA GLU A 202 -3.61 10.27 23.17
C GLU A 202 -3.02 11.69 23.23
#